data_AF-A0A497TGZ1-F1
#
_entry.id   AF-A0A497TGZ1-F1
#
_cell.length_a   1.000
_cell.length_b   1.000
_cell.length_c   1.000
_cell.angle_alpha   90.00
_cell.angle_beta   90.00
_cell.angle_gamma   90.00
#
_symmetry.space_group_name_H-M   'P 1'
#
loop_
_entity.id
_entity.type
_entity.pdbx_description
1 polymer ?
#
loop_
_entity_poly.entity_id
_entity_poly.type
_entity_poly.pdbx_seq_one_letter_code
_entity_poly.pdbx_strand_id
1 'polypeptide(L)'
;MKAQFFIIGTVLICVLFFSGLVFYKTGIKTTPSKDLFYVSENLKSEFPKALNLGLKEKKGSSDFFEFNKFIKNMLQEKAVKFYSFWLIAEPLGTGLNVSVGNIRKPGTVIININGDEKTISLNEEETKSAVFSNPPEEFQITLSFGNKTKTMRWVRNKVSLYCWFSLERGENAASNEIEA
;
A
#
# COMPACT_ATOMS: atom_id res chain seq x y z
N MET A 1 60.13 7.18 -10.94
CA MET A 1 59.36 7.12 -12.21
C MET A 1 58.76 5.75 -12.53
N LYS A 2 59.44 4.61 -12.32
CA LYS A 2 58.88 3.26 -12.65
C LYS A 2 57.61 2.84 -11.87
N ALA A 3 57.47 3.24 -10.61
CA ALA A 3 56.29 2.89 -9.79
C ALA A 3 55.02 3.67 -10.16
N GLN A 4 55.15 4.88 -10.70
CA GLN A 4 54.00 5.71 -11.10
C GLN A 4 53.25 5.10 -12.29
N PHE A 5 53.97 4.49 -13.24
CA PHE A 5 53.36 3.77 -14.35
C PHE A 5 52.60 2.52 -13.89
N PHE A 6 53.07 1.84 -12.84
CA PHE A 6 52.37 0.68 -12.28
C PHE A 6 51.06 1.09 -11.59
N ILE A 7 51.08 2.19 -10.85
CA ILE A 7 49.87 2.75 -10.21
C ILE A 7 48.85 3.19 -11.28
N ILE A 8 49.30 3.94 -12.30
CA ILE A 8 48.44 4.40 -13.38
C ILE A 8 47.84 3.22 -14.14
N GLY A 9 48.65 2.20 -14.48
CA GLY A 9 48.17 0.99 -15.15
C GLY A 9 47.15 0.20 -14.31
N THR A 10 47.38 0.09 -13.00
CA THR A 10 46.46 -0.62 -12.10
C THR A 10 45.12 0.12 -11.97
N VAL A 11 45.15 1.45 -11.84
CA VAL A 11 43.92 2.27 -11.81
C VAL A 11 43.14 2.13 -13.12
N LEU A 12 43.82 2.11 -14.26
CA LEU A 12 43.18 2.00 -15.58
C LEU A 12 42.53 0.63 -15.78
N ILE A 13 43.17 -0.46 -15.31
CA ILE A 13 42.60 -1.81 -15.30
C ILE A 13 41.40 -1.88 -14.35
N CYS A 14 41.48 -1.30 -13.14
CA CYS A 14 40.35 -1.25 -12.22
C CYS A 14 39.17 -0.48 -12.83
N VAL A 15 39.39 0.67 -13.46
CA VAL A 15 38.34 1.45 -14.12
C VAL A 15 37.73 0.67 -15.29
N LEU A 16 38.52 -0.05 -16.10
CA LEU A 16 38.01 -0.93 -17.15
C LEU A 16 37.21 -2.11 -16.58
N PHE A 17 37.64 -2.67 -15.44
CA PHE A 17 36.94 -3.76 -14.78
C PHE A 17 35.61 -3.30 -14.16
N PHE A 18 35.58 -2.12 -13.53
CA PHE A 18 34.36 -1.54 -12.94
C PHE A 18 33.41 -0.91 -13.98
N SER A 19 33.92 -0.45 -15.14
CA SER A 19 33.07 0.02 -16.23
C SER A 19 32.55 -1.12 -17.11
N GLY A 20 33.31 -2.22 -17.24
CA GLY A 20 32.89 -3.47 -17.88
C GLY A 20 31.96 -4.31 -17.01
N LEU A 21 32.02 -4.15 -15.69
CA LEU A 21 30.90 -4.43 -14.77
C LEU A 21 29.80 -3.41 -15.06
N VAL A 22 29.16 -3.56 -16.23
CA VAL A 22 27.75 -3.22 -16.38
C VAL A 22 27.11 -3.83 -15.15
N PHE A 23 26.69 -2.99 -14.20
CA PHE A 23 25.69 -3.40 -13.23
C PHE A 23 24.61 -4.00 -14.10
N TYR A 24 24.59 -5.32 -14.19
CA TYR A 24 23.46 -6.05 -14.70
C TYR A 24 22.37 -5.63 -13.73
N LYS A 25 21.66 -4.54 -14.06
CA LYS A 25 20.27 -4.37 -13.72
C LYS A 25 19.70 -5.67 -14.25
N THR A 26 19.63 -6.66 -13.38
CA THR A 26 19.01 -7.95 -13.64
C THR A 26 17.75 -7.60 -14.40
N GLY A 27 17.76 -7.91 -15.70
CA GLY A 27 16.74 -7.43 -16.61
C GLY A 27 15.40 -7.71 -15.96
N ILE A 28 14.66 -6.65 -15.66
CA ILE A 28 13.33 -6.74 -15.10
C ILE A 28 12.56 -7.62 -16.08
N LYS A 29 12.27 -8.86 -15.67
CA LYS A 29 11.55 -9.81 -16.52
C LYS A 29 10.21 -9.16 -16.91
N THR A 30 9.96 -9.11 -18.21
CA THR A 30 8.89 -8.36 -18.86
C THR A 30 7.55 -9.11 -18.94
N THR A 31 7.49 -10.39 -18.56
CA THR A 31 6.24 -11.09 -18.17
C THR A 31 5.90 -10.80 -16.71
N PRO A 32 4.63 -10.88 -16.24
CA PRO A 32 4.31 -10.80 -14.83
C PRO A 32 5.01 -12.02 -14.25
N SER A 33 6.21 -11.82 -13.70
CA SER A 33 6.94 -12.95 -13.19
C SER A 33 6.06 -13.48 -12.07
N LYS A 34 5.96 -14.80 -11.96
CA LYS A 34 5.17 -15.46 -10.92
C LYS A 34 5.43 -14.85 -9.52
N ASP A 35 6.60 -14.22 -9.34
CA ASP A 35 6.96 -13.41 -8.17
C ASP A 35 5.93 -12.33 -7.80
N LEU A 36 5.41 -11.50 -8.72
CA LEU A 36 4.45 -10.43 -8.38
C LEU A 36 3.16 -11.00 -7.80
N PHE A 37 2.70 -12.12 -8.38
CA PHE A 37 1.56 -12.84 -7.85
C PHE A 37 1.86 -13.36 -6.43
N TYR A 38 2.98 -14.06 -6.21
CA TYR A 38 3.35 -14.55 -4.87
C TYR A 38 3.53 -13.43 -3.84
N VAL A 39 4.15 -12.31 -4.24
CA VAL A 39 4.27 -11.13 -3.40
C VAL A 39 2.89 -10.59 -3.06
N SER A 40 1.98 -10.48 -4.03
CA SER A 40 0.61 -10.01 -3.78
C SER A 40 -0.16 -10.93 -2.83
N GLU A 41 -0.04 -12.26 -2.96
CA GLU A 41 -0.69 -13.21 -2.06
C GLU A 41 -0.09 -13.15 -0.64
N ASN A 42 1.23 -12.98 -0.52
CA ASN A 42 1.87 -12.79 0.78
C ASN A 42 1.36 -11.50 1.44
N LEU A 43 1.34 -10.38 0.71
CA LEU A 43 0.81 -9.11 1.21
C LEU A 43 -0.64 -9.26 1.66
N LYS A 44 -1.48 -9.95 0.89
CA LYS A 44 -2.88 -10.23 1.27
C LYS A 44 -2.99 -10.86 2.67
N SER A 45 -2.07 -11.74 3.03
CA SER A 45 -2.04 -12.39 4.35
C SER A 45 -1.46 -11.53 5.47
N GLU A 46 -0.59 -10.56 5.15
CA GLU A 46 0.13 -9.73 6.14
C GLU A 46 -0.64 -8.47 6.54
N PHE A 47 -1.43 -7.89 5.64
CA PHE A 47 -2.17 -6.64 5.91
C PHE A 47 -3.11 -6.74 7.14
N PRO A 48 -3.96 -7.78 7.28
CA PRO A 48 -4.77 -7.92 8.49
C PRO A 48 -3.93 -8.08 9.77
N LYS A 49 -2.75 -8.72 9.68
CA LYS A 49 -1.83 -8.88 10.82
C LYS A 49 -1.22 -7.53 11.23
N ALA A 50 -0.83 -6.71 10.26
CA ALA A 50 -0.33 -5.36 10.51
C ALA A 50 -1.36 -4.50 11.24
N LEU A 51 -2.63 -4.53 10.80
CA LEU A 51 -3.71 -3.86 11.51
C LEU A 51 -3.87 -4.40 12.94
N ASN A 52 -3.93 -5.72 13.10
CA ASN A 52 -4.06 -6.34 14.42
C ASN A 52 -2.92 -5.98 15.39
N LEU A 53 -1.69 -5.83 14.89
CA LEU A 53 -0.57 -5.33 15.69
C LEU A 53 -0.80 -3.88 16.12
N GLY A 54 -1.17 -3.00 15.19
CA GLY A 54 -1.44 -1.59 15.54
C GLY A 54 -2.64 -1.41 16.47
N LEU A 55 -3.66 -2.26 16.38
CA LEU A 55 -4.79 -2.25 17.31
C LEU A 55 -4.35 -2.57 18.74
N LYS A 56 -3.38 -3.49 18.93
CA LYS A 56 -2.81 -3.76 20.27
C LYS A 56 -2.08 -2.55 20.85
N GLU A 57 -1.50 -1.72 19.98
CA GLU A 57 -0.79 -0.50 20.37
C GLU A 57 -1.68 0.76 20.39
N LYS A 58 -2.99 0.60 20.15
CA LYS A 58 -3.97 1.72 20.01
C LYS A 58 -3.59 2.73 18.93
N LYS A 59 -2.96 2.27 17.85
CA LYS A 59 -2.47 3.06 16.71
C LYS A 59 -2.84 2.44 15.36
N GLY A 60 -3.90 1.64 15.30
CA GLY A 60 -4.30 0.83 14.14
C GLY A 60 -4.16 1.53 12.79
N SER A 61 -4.86 2.65 12.57
CA SER A 61 -4.79 3.37 11.28
C SER A 61 -3.42 3.97 10.98
N SER A 62 -2.66 4.42 11.99
CA SER A 62 -1.33 5.02 11.80
C SER A 62 -0.30 3.95 11.44
N ASP A 63 -0.29 2.83 12.17
CA ASP A 63 0.66 1.75 11.94
C ASP A 63 0.38 1.06 10.61
N PHE A 64 -0.90 0.94 10.23
CA PHE A 64 -1.27 0.42 8.92
C PHE A 64 -0.79 1.32 7.78
N PHE A 65 -0.86 2.65 7.95
CA PHE A 65 -0.30 3.60 7.00
C PHE A 65 1.22 3.48 6.88
N GLU A 66 1.94 3.40 8.00
CA GLU A 66 3.40 3.21 8.00
C GLU A 66 3.81 1.86 7.40
N PHE A 67 3.03 0.80 7.64
CA PHE A 67 3.23 -0.49 6.98
C PHE A 67 3.09 -0.37 5.45
N ASN A 68 2.06 0.33 4.96
CA ASN A 68 1.88 0.57 3.53
C ASN A 68 3.06 1.38 2.93
N LYS A 69 3.58 2.38 3.65
CA LYS A 69 4.79 3.11 3.24
C LYS A 69 6.03 2.23 3.20
N PHE A 70 6.22 1.38 4.21
CA PHE A 70 7.31 0.42 4.24
C PHE A 70 7.28 -0.51 3.02
N ILE A 71 6.11 -1.07 2.70
CA ILE A 71 5.93 -1.91 1.50
C ILE A 71 6.21 -1.12 0.22
N LYS A 72 5.73 0.13 0.11
CA LYS A 72 6.03 1.01 -1.03
C LYS A 72 7.53 1.13 -1.25
N ASN A 73 8.26 1.50 -0.21
CA ASN A 73 9.70 1.76 -0.27
C ASN A 73 10.49 0.49 -0.61
N MET A 74 10.17 -0.63 0.05
CA MET A 74 10.80 -1.93 -0.19
C MET A 74 10.61 -2.41 -1.63
N LEU A 75 9.40 -2.25 -2.19
CA LEU A 75 9.08 -2.66 -3.54
C LEU A 75 9.65 -1.73 -4.61
N GLN A 76 9.75 -0.44 -4.30
CA GLN A 76 10.36 0.55 -5.19
C GLN A 76 11.84 0.24 -5.47
N GLU A 77 12.59 -0.26 -4.48
CA GLU A 77 13.97 -0.75 -4.66
C GLU A 77 14.07 -1.91 -5.68
N LYS A 78 12.98 -2.65 -5.88
CA LYS A 78 12.86 -3.72 -6.87
C LYS A 78 12.16 -3.28 -8.16
N ALA A 79 12.05 -1.97 -8.37
CA ALA A 79 11.34 -1.35 -9.50
C ALA A 79 9.88 -1.83 -9.63
N VAL A 80 9.25 -2.19 -8.51
CA VAL A 80 7.81 -2.48 -8.44
C VAL A 80 7.11 -1.25 -7.88
N LYS A 81 6.14 -0.72 -8.62
CA LYS A 81 5.25 0.32 -8.13
C LYS A 81 4.19 -0.34 -7.27
N PHE A 82 4.00 0.18 -6.07
CA PHE A 82 2.97 -0.25 -5.14
C PHE A 82 1.92 0.84 -5.03
N TYR A 83 0.67 0.46 -5.27
CA TYR A 83 -0.49 1.30 -5.06
C TYR A 83 -1.41 0.67 -4.04
N SER A 84 -1.92 1.46 -3.10
CA SER A 84 -2.84 0.96 -2.09
C SER A 84 -3.91 1.99 -1.76
N PHE A 85 -5.09 1.47 -1.45
CA PHE A 85 -6.22 2.19 -0.91
C PHE A 85 -6.82 1.35 0.22
N TRP A 86 -7.08 1.96 1.37
CA TRP A 86 -7.71 1.25 2.48
C TRP A 86 -8.77 2.09 3.16
N LEU A 87 -9.68 1.37 3.80
CA LEU A 87 -10.71 1.89 4.67
C LEU A 87 -10.74 1.02 5.93
N ILE A 88 -10.62 1.64 7.08
CA ILE A 88 -10.69 1.01 8.39
C ILE A 88 -11.88 1.63 9.13
N ALA A 89 -12.81 0.81 9.61
CA ALA A 89 -13.89 1.25 10.49
C ALA A 89 -13.60 0.77 11.90
N GLU A 90 -13.52 1.70 12.85
CA GLU A 90 -13.26 1.43 14.27
C GLU A 90 -14.49 1.84 15.11
N PRO A 91 -14.89 1.02 16.11
CA PRO A 91 -15.97 1.38 17.02
C PRO A 91 -15.64 2.65 17.81
N LEU A 92 -16.58 3.59 17.90
CA LEU A 92 -16.45 4.82 18.69
C LEU A 92 -17.72 5.05 19.52
N GLY A 93 -17.82 4.39 20.68
CA GLY A 93 -19.04 4.43 21.51
C GLY A 93 -20.24 3.87 20.74
N THR A 94 -21.27 4.68 20.52
CA THR A 94 -22.41 4.31 19.65
C THR A 94 -22.18 4.66 18.17
N GLY A 95 -21.06 5.31 17.84
CA GLY A 95 -20.66 5.71 16.49
C GLY A 95 -19.58 4.82 15.87
N LEU A 96 -19.11 5.25 14.71
CA LEU A 96 -17.96 4.69 14.00
C LEU A 96 -16.96 5.80 13.67
N ASN A 97 -15.69 5.55 13.91
CA ASN A 97 -14.61 6.30 13.28
C ASN A 97 -14.18 5.54 12.03
N VAL A 98 -14.31 6.17 10.86
CA VAL A 98 -13.92 5.57 9.59
C VAL A 98 -12.70 6.32 9.05
N SER A 99 -11.57 5.63 8.98
CA SER A 99 -10.33 6.12 8.43
C SER A 99 -10.11 5.60 7.02
N VAL A 100 -9.78 6.49 6.10
CA VAL A 100 -9.41 6.16 4.72
C VAL A 100 -8.04 6.71 4.39
N GLY A 101 -7.26 5.94 3.64
CA GLY A 101 -5.96 6.40 3.18
C GLY A 101 -5.57 5.81 1.84
N ASN A 102 -4.56 6.41 1.23
CA ASN A 102 -4.00 5.92 -0.03
C ASN A 102 -2.47 6.07 -0.11
N ILE A 103 -1.86 5.17 -0.87
CA ILE A 103 -0.52 5.31 -1.45
C ILE A 103 -0.69 5.25 -2.97
N ARG A 104 -1.31 6.26 -3.60
CA ARG A 104 -1.47 6.25 -5.07
C ARG A 104 -1.34 7.62 -5.69
N LYS A 105 -2.43 8.37 -5.65
CA LYS A 105 -2.62 9.68 -6.25
C LYS A 105 -3.72 10.38 -5.47
N PRO A 106 -3.72 11.73 -5.47
CA PRO A 106 -4.83 12.48 -4.91
C PRO A 106 -6.16 12.05 -5.55
N GLY A 107 -7.21 12.03 -4.75
CA GLY A 107 -8.53 11.62 -5.20
C GLY A 107 -9.60 11.85 -4.15
N THR A 108 -10.85 11.75 -4.60
CA THR A 108 -12.01 11.88 -3.73
C THR A 108 -12.56 10.50 -3.40
N VAL A 109 -12.82 10.29 -2.13
CA VAL A 109 -13.47 9.10 -1.58
C VAL A 109 -14.85 9.49 -1.11
N ILE A 110 -15.86 8.76 -1.56
CA ILE A 110 -17.23 8.91 -1.07
C ILE A 110 -17.56 7.69 -0.24
N ILE A 111 -17.96 7.92 1.01
CA ILE A 111 -18.34 6.88 1.97
C ILE A 111 -19.81 7.11 2.32
N ASN A 112 -20.64 6.11 2.08
CA ASN A 112 -22.05 6.15 2.44
C ASN A 112 -22.36 5.01 3.41
N ILE A 113 -22.84 5.34 4.61
CA ILE A 113 -23.32 4.38 5.60
C ILE A 113 -24.81 4.58 5.79
N ASN A 114 -25.61 3.67 5.25
CA ASN A 114 -27.07 3.67 5.36
C ASN A 114 -27.73 5.05 5.07
N GLY A 115 -27.18 5.81 4.12
CA GLY A 115 -27.70 7.12 3.71
C GLY A 115 -26.97 8.34 4.30
N ASP A 116 -26.14 8.19 5.34
CA ASP A 116 -25.21 9.25 5.75
C ASP A 116 -23.97 9.20 4.85
N GLU A 117 -23.79 10.24 4.04
CA GLU A 117 -22.68 10.34 3.10
C GLU A 117 -21.62 11.32 3.61
N LYS A 118 -20.36 10.88 3.56
CA LYS A 118 -19.18 11.72 3.79
C LYS A 118 -18.29 11.67 2.56
N THR A 119 -17.92 12.84 2.06
CA THR A 119 -16.94 12.99 0.99
C THR A 119 -15.60 13.42 1.58
N ILE A 120 -14.54 12.67 1.30
CA ILE A 120 -13.19 12.89 1.80
C ILE A 120 -12.24 13.07 0.63
N SER A 121 -11.64 14.26 0.52
CA SER A 121 -10.54 14.49 -0.43
C SER A 121 -9.21 14.07 0.20
N LEU A 122 -8.53 13.12 -0.42
CA LEU A 122 -7.23 12.63 -0.01
C LEU A 122 -6.14 13.12 -0.97
N ASN A 123 -5.02 13.58 -0.43
CA ASN A 123 -3.77 13.73 -1.14
C ASN A 123 -3.07 12.37 -1.30
N GLU A 124 -1.96 12.33 -2.03
CA GLU A 124 -1.10 11.15 -2.07
C GLU A 124 -0.44 10.94 -0.69
N GLU A 125 -0.35 9.68 -0.25
CA GLU A 125 0.24 9.32 1.06
C GLU A 125 -0.42 10.02 2.24
N GLU A 126 -1.75 10.10 2.22
CA GLU A 126 -2.53 10.71 3.28
C GLU A 126 -3.52 9.71 3.88
N THR A 127 -3.81 9.88 5.16
CA THR A 127 -4.93 9.23 5.85
C THR A 127 -5.81 10.31 6.46
N LYS A 128 -7.13 10.19 6.28
CA LYS A 128 -8.14 11.04 6.90
C LYS A 128 -9.23 10.20 7.53
N SER A 129 -9.90 10.76 8.52
CA SER A 129 -10.99 10.08 9.23
C SER A 129 -12.26 10.90 9.21
N ALA A 130 -13.40 10.21 9.21
CA ALA A 130 -14.72 10.80 9.40
C ALA A 130 -15.50 10.00 10.43
N VAL A 131 -16.27 10.70 11.26
CA VAL A 131 -17.12 10.07 12.27
C VAL A 131 -18.54 9.96 11.75
N PHE A 132 -19.12 8.78 11.94
CA PHE A 132 -20.52 8.48 11.67
C PHE A 132 -21.23 8.25 13.00
N SER A 133 -22.27 9.05 13.26
CA SER A 133 -23.02 9.00 14.51
C SER A 133 -24.15 7.99 14.41
N ASN A 134 -24.21 7.06 15.37
CA ASN A 134 -25.29 6.07 15.51
C ASN A 134 -25.60 5.22 14.25
N PRO A 135 -24.60 4.65 13.56
CA PRO A 135 -24.88 3.62 12.57
C PRO A 135 -25.56 2.42 13.25
N PRO A 136 -26.45 1.70 12.55
CA PRO A 136 -27.02 0.44 13.03
C PRO A 136 -25.93 -0.59 13.38
N GLU A 137 -26.28 -1.57 14.21
CA GLU A 137 -25.32 -2.60 14.65
C GLU A 137 -24.73 -3.40 13.47
N GLU A 138 -25.58 -3.75 12.51
CA GLU A 138 -25.16 -4.21 11.18
C GLU A 138 -25.44 -3.09 10.18
N PHE A 139 -24.42 -2.66 9.45
CA PHE A 139 -24.54 -1.55 8.50
C PHE A 139 -23.94 -1.91 7.16
N GLN A 140 -24.48 -1.29 6.12
CA GLN A 140 -23.91 -1.36 4.78
C GLN A 140 -23.06 -0.11 4.55
N ILE A 141 -21.82 -0.31 4.16
CA ILE A 141 -20.91 0.76 3.76
C ILE A 141 -20.69 0.66 2.26
N THR A 142 -20.91 1.77 1.56
CA THR A 142 -20.55 1.91 0.14
C THR A 142 -19.39 2.89 0.04
N LEU A 143 -18.36 2.43 -0.64
CA LEU A 143 -17.12 3.15 -0.89
C LEU A 143 -17.01 3.39 -2.39
N SER A 144 -16.81 4.64 -2.79
CA SER A 144 -16.46 5.00 -4.17
C SER A 144 -15.12 5.71 -4.19
N PHE A 145 -14.18 5.21 -5.00
CA PHE A 145 -12.86 5.80 -5.20
C PHE A 145 -12.44 5.69 -6.67
N GLY A 146 -12.29 6.83 -7.34
CA GLY A 146 -12.08 6.88 -8.79
C GLY A 146 -13.23 6.24 -9.55
N ASN A 147 -12.94 5.23 -10.37
CA ASN A 147 -13.90 4.45 -11.14
C ASN A 147 -14.30 3.12 -10.46
N LYS A 148 -13.94 2.93 -9.20
CA LYS A 148 -14.29 1.74 -8.41
C LYS A 148 -15.35 2.09 -7.38
N THR A 149 -16.39 1.25 -7.28
CA THR A 149 -17.37 1.27 -6.20
C THR A 149 -17.40 -0.11 -5.56
N LYS A 150 -17.36 -0.14 -4.23
CA LYS A 150 -17.40 -1.37 -3.42
C LYS A 150 -18.46 -1.19 -2.33
N THR A 151 -19.27 -2.21 -2.14
CA THR A 151 -20.26 -2.25 -1.06
C THR A 151 -19.98 -3.45 -0.17
N MET A 152 -19.95 -3.21 1.14
CA MET A 152 -19.59 -4.20 2.16
C MET A 152 -20.60 -4.15 3.31
N ARG A 153 -20.68 -5.24 4.07
CA ARG A 153 -21.58 -5.36 5.23
C ARG A 153 -20.75 -5.65 6.46
N TRP A 154 -20.78 -4.74 7.42
CA TRP A 154 -19.94 -4.79 8.61
C TRP A 154 -20.75 -4.67 9.90
N VAL A 155 -20.10 -5.01 11.00
CA VAL A 155 -20.67 -4.96 12.35
C VAL A 155 -20.02 -3.82 13.11
N ARG A 156 -20.83 -2.88 13.62
CA ARG A 156 -20.38 -1.64 14.26
C ARG A 156 -19.38 -1.87 15.39
N ASN A 157 -19.62 -2.93 16.16
CA ASN A 157 -18.87 -3.22 17.39
C ASN A 157 -17.56 -3.99 17.12
N LYS A 158 -17.14 -4.10 15.85
CA LYS A 158 -15.89 -4.76 15.44
C LYS A 158 -15.08 -3.83 14.54
N VAL A 159 -13.76 -3.89 14.67
CA VAL A 159 -12.88 -3.25 13.70
C VAL A 159 -13.02 -4.01 12.39
N SER A 160 -13.23 -3.29 11.29
CA SER A 160 -13.34 -3.85 9.95
C SER A 160 -12.34 -3.16 9.01
N LEU A 161 -11.78 -3.93 8.08
CA LEU A 161 -10.79 -3.49 7.11
C LEU A 161 -11.26 -3.82 5.70
N TYR A 162 -11.24 -2.82 4.83
CA TYR A 162 -11.15 -3.01 3.40
C TYR A 162 -9.82 -2.50 2.91
N CYS A 163 -9.11 -3.27 2.09
CA CYS A 163 -7.90 -2.83 1.44
C CYS A 163 -7.85 -3.34 0.01
N TRP A 164 -7.62 -2.43 -0.93
CA TRP A 164 -7.25 -2.78 -2.30
C TRP A 164 -5.80 -2.36 -2.52
N PHE A 165 -5.02 -3.20 -3.19
CA PHE A 165 -3.67 -2.84 -3.62
C PHE A 165 -3.33 -3.42 -5.00
N SER A 166 -2.37 -2.78 -5.67
CA SER A 166 -1.84 -3.16 -6.98
C SER A 166 -0.31 -3.08 -6.98
N LEU A 167 0.31 -4.11 -7.53
CA LEU A 167 1.74 -4.20 -7.78
C LEU A 167 1.97 -4.09 -9.29
N GLU A 168 2.73 -3.11 -9.74
CA GLU A 168 2.97 -2.87 -11.16
C GLU A 168 4.46 -2.86 -11.49
N ARG A 169 4.86 -3.61 -12.53
CA ARG A 169 6.23 -3.65 -13.05
C ARG A 169 6.21 -3.73 -14.59
N GLY A 170 6.40 -2.59 -15.25
CA GLY A 170 6.23 -2.49 -16.71
C GLY A 170 4.76 -2.64 -17.09
N GLU A 171 4.46 -3.56 -18.00
CA GLU A 171 3.08 -3.91 -18.41
C GLU A 171 2.39 -4.89 -17.46
N ASN A 172 3.12 -5.39 -16.47
CA ASN A 172 2.64 -6.43 -15.58
C ASN A 172 2.00 -5.82 -14.34
N ALA A 173 0.80 -6.28 -14.01
CA ALA A 173 0.08 -5.87 -12.81
C ALA A 173 -0.46 -7.09 -12.04
N ALA A 174 -0.40 -7.04 -10.72
CA ALA A 174 -1.08 -7.97 -9.83
C ALA A 174 -1.84 -7.16 -8.78
N SER A 175 -3.16 -7.31 -8.71
CA SER A 175 -3.99 -6.60 -7.75
C SER A 175 -4.77 -7.56 -6.88
N ASN A 176 -4.98 -7.18 -5.61
CA ASN A 176 -5.76 -7.95 -4.66
C ASN A 176 -6.69 -7.05 -3.84
N GLU A 177 -7.76 -7.64 -3.33
CA GLU A 177 -8.70 -7.04 -2.39
C GLU A 177 -8.72 -7.87 -1.10
N ILE A 178 -8.82 -7.16 0.03
CA ILE A 178 -8.92 -7.71 1.38
C ILE A 178 -10.16 -7.12 2.01
N GLU A 179 -10.98 -7.99 2.59
CA GLU A 179 -12.08 -7.63 3.50
C GLU A 179 -11.90 -8.49 4.75
N ALA A 180 -11.71 -7.85 5.91
CA ALA A 180 -11.38 -8.51 7.18
C ALA A 180 -12.05 -7.84 8.38
#